data_AF-A0A8K0KA57-F1
#
_entry.id   AF-A0A8K0KA57-F1
#
_cell.length_a   1.000
_cell.length_b   1.000
_cell.length_c   1.000
_cell.angle_alpha   90.00
_cell.angle_beta   90.00
_cell.angle_gamma   90.00
#
_symmetry.space_group_name_H-M   'P 1'
#
loop_
_entity.id
_entity.type
_entity.pdbx_description
1 polymer ?
#
loop_
_entity_poly.entity_id
_entity_poly.type
_entity_poly.pdbx_seq_one_letter_code
_entity_poly.pdbx_strand_id
1 'polypeptide(L)'
;MCEAATGCNLTIGCDGGYCGPFHVSRVYWVDAGSIVLPDDEQIREGAYQDCANDYHCGLRIVTGYLDCNEDDVVDCNDYALIHYNGGYRCEKSISHSRFYKRYSACIQDSCNA
;
A
#
# COMPACT_ATOMS: atom_id res chain seq x y z
N MET A 1 9.01 -7.80 -4.28
CA MET A 1 9.27 -6.56 -3.50
C MET A 1 10.27 -6.82 -2.37
N CYS A 2 9.99 -7.76 -1.45
CA CYS A 2 10.91 -8.17 -0.37
C CYS A 2 12.38 -8.40 -0.83
N GLU A 3 12.59 -9.27 -1.82
CA GLU A 3 13.91 -9.59 -2.37
C GLU A 3 14.63 -8.37 -2.95
N ALA A 4 13.91 -7.53 -3.70
CA ALA A 4 14.49 -6.34 -4.32
C ALA A 4 14.87 -5.26 -3.29
N ALA A 5 14.15 -5.20 -2.16
CA ALA A 5 14.37 -4.20 -1.12
C ALA A 5 15.56 -4.55 -0.22
N THR A 6 15.64 -5.81 0.25
CA THR A 6 16.61 -6.20 1.29
C THR A 6 17.24 -7.59 1.06
N GLY A 7 16.98 -8.24 -0.07
CA GLY A 7 17.24 -9.68 -0.23
C GLY A 7 16.34 -10.53 0.68
N CYS A 8 15.15 -10.00 1.00
CA CYS A 8 14.19 -10.57 1.93
C CYS A 8 14.79 -10.95 3.30
N ASN A 9 15.69 -10.11 3.82
CA ASN A 9 16.30 -10.32 5.11
C ASN A 9 15.31 -9.99 6.23
N LEU A 10 14.66 -11.04 6.76
CA LEU A 10 13.67 -10.95 7.85
C LEU A 10 14.27 -10.48 9.19
N THR A 11 15.58 -10.36 9.30
CA THR A 11 16.29 -9.96 10.54
C THR A 11 16.95 -8.59 10.44
N ILE A 12 16.74 -7.85 9.34
CA ILE A 12 17.40 -6.56 9.08
C ILE A 12 17.06 -5.49 10.12
N GLY A 13 15.90 -5.59 10.78
CA GLY A 13 15.45 -4.59 11.76
C GLY A 13 15.18 -3.24 11.10
N CYS A 14 15.58 -2.16 11.76
CA CYS A 14 15.44 -0.80 11.25
C CYS A 14 16.78 -0.10 11.06
N ASP A 15 16.99 0.52 9.91
CA ASP A 15 18.16 1.34 9.60
C ASP A 15 17.74 2.60 8.82
N GLY A 16 18.36 3.75 9.15
CA GLY A 16 18.10 5.02 8.47
C GLY A 16 16.63 5.49 8.46
N GLY A 17 15.79 5.02 9.39
CA GLY A 17 14.36 5.33 9.44
C GLY A 17 13.45 4.39 8.62
N TYR A 18 14.04 3.39 7.99
CA TYR A 18 13.33 2.34 7.27
C TYR A 18 13.39 1.02 8.04
N CYS A 19 12.32 0.23 8.00
CA CYS A 19 12.19 -0.99 8.79
C CYS A 19 11.79 -2.20 7.95
N GLY A 20 12.31 -3.34 8.39
CA GLY A 20 11.92 -4.67 7.96
C GLY A 20 12.27 -5.04 6.53
N PRO A 21 11.83 -6.22 6.10
CA PRO A 21 12.31 -6.84 4.87
C PRO A 21 11.82 -6.13 3.59
N PHE A 22 10.83 -5.24 3.71
CA PHE A 22 10.32 -4.41 2.62
C PHE A 22 10.90 -2.99 2.62
N HIS A 23 11.79 -2.65 3.57
CA HIS A 23 12.44 -1.35 3.66
C HIS A 23 11.41 -0.19 3.69
N VAL A 24 10.37 -0.36 4.51
CA VAL A 24 9.23 0.57 4.63
C VAL A 24 9.65 1.78 5.46
N SER A 25 9.19 2.98 5.12
CA SER A 25 9.36 4.19 5.96
C SER A 25 8.12 4.48 6.80
N ARG A 26 8.25 5.28 7.87
CA ARG A 26 7.09 5.70 8.68
C ARG A 26 6.04 6.46 7.86
N VAL A 27 6.46 7.33 6.93
CA VAL A 27 5.52 8.09 6.08
C VAL A 27 4.74 7.13 5.19
N TYR A 28 5.42 6.18 4.56
CA TYR A 28 4.78 5.16 3.73
C TYR A 28 3.77 4.33 4.53
N TRP A 29 4.11 3.97 5.77
CA TRP A 29 3.21 3.25 6.68
C TRP A 29 1.95 4.07 7.04
N VAL A 30 2.09 5.37 7.30
CA VAL A 30 0.94 6.26 7.56
C VAL A 30 0.03 6.33 6.34
N ASP A 31 0.61 6.53 5.16
CA ASP A 31 -0.11 6.61 3.89
C ASP A 31 -0.83 5.29 3.56
N ALA A 32 -0.29 4.14 3.98
CA ALA A 32 -0.90 2.82 3.84
C ALA A 32 -2.01 2.53 4.87
N GLY A 33 -2.53 3.55 5.58
CA GLY A 33 -3.59 3.39 6.58
C GLY A 33 -3.11 3.00 7.98
N SER A 34 -1.81 3.18 8.27
CA SER A 34 -1.21 2.91 9.58
C SER A 34 -1.46 1.47 10.08
N ILE A 35 -1.31 0.48 9.20
CA ILE A 35 -1.59 -0.93 9.47
C ILE A 35 -0.76 -1.47 10.65
N VAL A 36 -1.39 -2.20 11.57
CA VAL A 36 -0.73 -2.76 12.76
C VAL A 36 -0.93 -4.27 12.89
N LEU A 37 -0.21 -4.87 13.83
CA LEU A 37 -0.43 -6.25 14.28
C LEU A 37 -1.79 -6.38 14.99
N PRO A 38 -2.39 -7.59 15.07
CA PRO A 38 -3.74 -7.79 15.61
C PRO A 38 -3.99 -7.27 17.03
N ASP A 39 -2.95 -7.29 17.89
CA ASP A 39 -3.04 -6.88 19.30
C ASP A 39 -2.27 -5.56 19.57
N ASP A 40 -2.15 -4.71 18.55
CA ASP A 40 -1.40 -3.47 18.59
C ASP A 40 -2.26 -2.27 18.21
N GLU A 41 -1.80 -1.06 18.53
CA GLU A 41 -2.55 0.18 18.33
C GLU A 41 -1.78 1.14 17.41
N GLN A 42 -2.46 1.72 16.43
CA GLN A 42 -1.87 2.68 15.47
C GLN A 42 -1.20 3.88 16.16
N ILE A 43 -1.68 4.26 17.35
CA ILE A 43 -1.16 5.39 18.12
C ILE A 43 0.13 5.06 18.87
N ARG A 44 0.50 3.78 19.02
CA ARG A 44 1.69 3.39 19.76
C ARG A 44 2.93 3.78 18.97
N GLU A 45 3.89 4.40 19.62
CA GLU A 45 5.12 4.86 18.96
C GLU A 45 5.88 3.74 18.23
N GLY A 46 5.82 2.49 18.73
CA GLY A 46 6.49 1.34 18.13
C GLY A 46 5.68 0.54 17.10
N ALA A 47 4.41 0.90 16.85
CA ALA A 47 3.52 0.12 15.98
C ALA A 47 4.02 0.00 14.54
N TYR A 48 4.55 1.10 14.03
CA TYR A 48 5.22 1.15 12.74
C TYR A 48 6.38 0.13 12.67
N GLN A 49 7.30 0.16 13.63
CA GLN A 49 8.50 -0.69 13.60
C GLN A 49 8.13 -2.17 13.74
N ASP A 50 7.19 -2.50 14.64
CA ASP A 50 6.80 -3.88 14.89
C ASP A 50 6.08 -4.48 13.68
N CYS A 51 5.15 -3.74 13.07
CA CYS A 51 4.47 -4.19 11.85
C CYS A 51 5.43 -4.23 10.65
N ALA A 52 6.30 -3.24 10.46
CA ALA A 52 7.23 -3.22 9.33
C ALA A 52 8.24 -4.38 9.38
N ASN A 53 8.68 -4.79 10.58
CA ASN A 53 9.60 -5.91 10.78
C ASN A 53 8.93 -7.29 10.65
N ASP A 54 7.62 -7.40 10.86
CA ASP A 54 6.89 -8.63 10.58
C ASP A 54 6.66 -8.80 9.07
N TYR A 55 6.89 -10.01 8.55
CA TYR A 55 6.76 -10.25 7.11
C TYR A 55 5.33 -10.04 6.60
N HIS A 56 4.32 -10.55 7.31
CA HIS A 56 2.94 -10.49 6.85
C HIS A 56 2.35 -9.10 7.05
N CYS A 57 2.66 -8.46 8.17
CA CYS A 57 2.25 -7.09 8.45
C CYS A 57 2.96 -6.12 7.51
N GLY A 58 4.28 -6.26 7.29
CA GLY A 58 5.04 -5.50 6.31
C GLY A 58 4.52 -5.66 4.88
N LEU A 59 4.14 -6.89 4.48
CA LEU A 59 3.47 -7.13 3.20
C LEU A 59 2.15 -6.35 3.11
N ARG A 60 1.33 -6.38 4.16
CA ARG A 60 0.08 -5.61 4.24
C ARG A 60 0.33 -4.11 4.16
N ILE A 61 1.40 -3.57 4.72
CA ILE A 61 1.76 -2.16 4.55
C ILE A 61 2.01 -1.85 3.07
N VAL A 62 2.81 -2.68 2.40
CA VAL A 62 3.15 -2.47 0.99
C VAL A 62 1.95 -2.66 0.07
N THR A 63 1.08 -3.63 0.34
CA THR A 63 -0.13 -3.86 -0.47
C THR A 63 -1.24 -2.88 -0.13
N GLY A 64 -1.42 -2.50 1.13
CA GLY A 64 -2.40 -1.50 1.55
C GLY A 64 -2.09 -0.11 1.00
N TYR A 65 -0.82 0.21 0.81
CA TYR A 65 -0.43 1.41 0.06
C TYR A 65 -0.88 1.39 -1.41
N LEU A 66 -1.00 0.19 -1.98
CA LEU A 66 -1.45 -0.01 -3.35
C LEU A 66 -2.97 -0.19 -3.44
N ASP A 67 -3.66 -0.51 -2.34
CA ASP A 67 -5.12 -0.54 -2.24
C ASP A 67 -5.63 0.90 -2.02
N CYS A 68 -5.90 1.54 -3.13
CA CYS A 68 -6.16 2.96 -3.25
C CYS A 68 -7.67 3.27 -3.17
N ASN A 69 -8.52 2.27 -3.45
CA ASN A 69 -9.98 2.38 -3.32
C ASN A 69 -10.54 1.74 -2.03
N GLU A 70 -9.67 1.17 -1.18
CA GLU A 70 -9.99 0.55 0.12
C GLU A 70 -10.96 -0.65 -0.02
N ASP A 71 -10.80 -1.46 -1.06
CA ASP A 71 -11.63 -2.65 -1.29
C ASP A 71 -10.96 -3.99 -0.91
N ASP A 72 -9.80 -3.91 -0.23
CA ASP A 72 -8.93 -5.03 0.17
C ASP A 72 -8.33 -5.81 -1.02
N VAL A 73 -8.43 -5.31 -2.25
CA VAL A 73 -7.92 -5.96 -3.46
C VAL A 73 -7.08 -4.99 -4.29
N VAL A 74 -5.78 -5.28 -4.41
CA VAL A 74 -4.92 -4.52 -5.34
C VAL A 74 -5.22 -4.93 -6.79
N ASP A 75 -5.91 -4.08 -7.54
CA ASP A 75 -6.31 -4.32 -8.92
C ASP A 75 -6.15 -3.09 -9.85
N CYS A 76 -6.74 -3.17 -11.06
CA CYS A 76 -6.66 -2.10 -12.04
C CYS A 76 -7.29 -0.77 -11.57
N ASN A 77 -8.27 -0.82 -10.67
CA ASN A 77 -8.96 0.35 -10.13
C ASN A 77 -8.01 1.19 -9.30
N ASP A 78 -7.15 0.54 -8.51
CA ASP A 78 -6.15 1.23 -7.73
C ASP A 78 -5.11 1.93 -8.60
N TYR A 79 -4.58 1.20 -9.58
CA TYR A 79 -3.62 1.76 -10.53
C TYR A 79 -4.23 2.92 -11.32
N ALA A 80 -5.54 2.87 -11.63
CA ALA A 80 -6.23 3.97 -12.30
C ALA A 80 -6.33 5.23 -11.42
N LEU A 81 -6.58 5.07 -10.11
CA LEU A 81 -6.59 6.17 -9.15
C LEU A 81 -5.20 6.79 -8.98
N ILE A 82 -4.17 5.98 -8.78
CA ILE A 82 -2.76 6.40 -8.67
C ILE A 82 -2.33 7.15 -9.95
N HIS A 83 -2.66 6.60 -11.11
CA HIS A 83 -2.30 7.20 -12.40
C HIS A 83 -2.95 8.57 -12.60
N TYR A 84 -4.26 8.69 -12.35
CA TYR A 84 -4.99 9.92 -12.61
C TYR A 84 -4.69 11.03 -11.59
N ASN A 85 -4.64 10.68 -10.30
CA ASN A 85 -4.43 11.67 -9.24
C ASN A 85 -2.96 12.06 -9.06
N GLY A 86 -2.04 11.27 -9.63
CA GLY A 86 -0.61 11.52 -9.65
C GLY A 86 0.04 11.22 -8.30
N GLY A 87 0.87 10.17 -8.27
CA GLY A 87 1.50 9.69 -7.05
C GLY A 87 0.46 9.07 -6.11
N TYR A 88 0.57 9.36 -4.82
CA TYR A 88 -0.12 8.65 -3.74
C TYR A 88 -1.47 9.27 -3.35
N ARG A 89 -2.10 10.02 -4.25
CA ARG A 89 -3.34 10.74 -3.97
C ARG A 89 -4.58 9.89 -4.23
N CYS A 90 -4.77 8.87 -3.41
CA CYS A 90 -5.89 7.93 -3.52
C CYS A 90 -7.25 8.52 -3.13
N GLU A 91 -7.25 9.51 -2.23
CA GLU A 91 -8.43 10.15 -1.64
C GLU A 91 -9.38 10.85 -2.64
N LYS A 92 -8.88 11.18 -3.85
CA LYS A 92 -9.67 11.95 -4.82
C LYS A 92 -10.45 11.02 -5.74
N SER A 93 -11.76 10.99 -5.57
CA SER A 93 -12.67 10.31 -6.50
C SER A 93 -12.47 10.82 -7.93
N ILE A 94 -12.17 9.90 -8.84
CA ILE A 94 -11.98 10.18 -10.26
C ILE A 94 -13.26 9.96 -11.08
N SER A 95 -14.36 9.55 -10.43
CA SER A 95 -15.64 9.17 -11.05
C SER A 95 -16.21 10.21 -12.03
N HIS A 96 -15.99 11.49 -11.75
CA HIS A 96 -16.44 12.62 -12.58
C HIS A 96 -15.56 12.88 -13.81
N SER A 97 -14.36 12.30 -13.87
CA SER A 97 -13.37 12.56 -14.91
C SER A 97 -13.71 11.87 -16.23
N ARG A 98 -13.28 12.48 -17.35
CA ARG A 98 -13.33 11.82 -18.67
C ARG A 98 -12.43 10.59 -18.74
N PHE A 99 -11.34 10.58 -17.96
CA PHE A 99 -10.46 9.43 -17.84
C PHE A 99 -11.22 8.23 -17.27
N TYR A 100 -11.86 8.39 -16.12
CA TYR A 100 -12.60 7.31 -15.48
C TYR A 100 -13.72 6.78 -16.35
N LYS A 101 -14.48 7.64 -17.05
CA LYS A 101 -15.52 7.19 -18.00
C LYS A 101 -14.98 6.31 -19.12
N ARG A 102 -13.77 6.59 -19.61
CA ARG A 102 -13.11 5.77 -20.65
C ARG A 102 -12.55 4.49 -20.05
N TYR A 103 -11.87 4.60 -18.91
CA TYR A 103 -11.36 3.48 -18.15
C TYR A 103 -12.49 2.48 -17.85
N SER A 104 -13.57 2.93 -17.18
CA SER A 104 -14.69 2.09 -16.77
C SER A 104 -15.35 1.37 -17.95
N ALA A 105 -15.40 2.01 -19.13
CA ALA A 105 -15.91 1.37 -20.34
C ALA A 105 -15.00 0.25 -20.86
N CYS A 106 -13.69 0.29 -20.62
CA CYS A 106 -12.73 -0.73 -21.06
C CYS A 106 -12.57 -1.89 -20.04
N ILE A 107 -12.53 -1.59 -18.74
CA ILE A 107 -12.41 -2.63 -17.69
C ILE A 107 -13.67 -3.51 -17.62
N GLN A 108 -14.87 -2.96 -17.85
CA GLN A 108 -16.11 -3.75 -17.89
C GLN A 108 -16.09 -4.84 -18.97
N ASP A 109 -15.26 -4.68 -20.01
CA ASP A 109 -15.11 -5.65 -21.09
C ASP A 109 -13.96 -6.66 -20.84
N SER A 110 -13.12 -6.46 -19.81
CA SER A 110 -11.84 -7.19 -19.64
C SER A 110 -11.60 -7.84 -18.28
N CYS A 111 -12.40 -7.58 -17.23
CA CYS A 111 -12.28 -8.24 -15.92
C CYS A 111 -13.35 -9.33 -15.70
N ASN A 112 -13.47 -10.26 -16.66
CA ASN A 112 -14.17 -11.54 -16.52
C ASN A 112 -13.30 -12.69 -17.08
N ALA A 113 -12.02 -12.67 -16.75
CA ALA A 113 -11.09 -13.75 -17.09
C ALA A 113 -10.15 -14.03 -15.92
#